data_AF-A0A2I0W8J5-F1
#
_entry.id   AF-A0A2I0W8J5-F1
#
_cell.length_a   1.000
_cell.length_b   1.000
_cell.length_c   1.000
_cell.angle_alpha   90.00
_cell.angle_beta   90.00
_cell.angle_gamma   90.00
#
_symmetry.space_group_name_H-M   'P 1'
#
loop_
_entity.id
_entity.type
_entity.pdbx_description
1 polymer ?
#
loop_
_entity_poly.entity_id
_entity_poly.type
_entity_poly.pdbx_seq_one_letter_code
_entity_poly.pdbx_strand_id
1 'polypeptide(L)'
;MLYYKDDVVEVYCRTCNAPRFKPNSGKQCRQKKDVPYSHLFYLPIIPRLQRLYASMSSVGHMRWHKEKITKSCVLSHPSDAEA
;
A
#
# COMPACT_ATOMS: atom_id res chain seq x y z
N MET A 1 -3.31 -6.43 -11.81
CA MET A 1 -1.84 -6.60 -11.80
C MET A 1 -1.20 -5.29 -11.38
N LEU A 2 -0.19 -5.34 -10.51
CA LEU A 2 0.59 -4.18 -10.11
C LEU A 2 1.74 -4.00 -11.11
N TYR A 3 1.85 -2.82 -11.73
CA TYR A 3 2.97 -2.50 -12.61
C TYR A 3 4.05 -1.78 -11.80
N TYR A 4 4.81 -2.54 -11.01
CA TYR A 4 5.84 -2.03 -10.09
C TYR A 4 7.14 -2.81 -10.23
N LYS A 5 8.28 -2.13 -10.07
CA LYS A 5 9.64 -2.68 -10.26
C LYS A 5 9.79 -3.38 -11.61
N ASP A 6 9.90 -4.71 -11.59
CA ASP A 6 10.22 -5.53 -12.76
C ASP A 6 9.09 -5.51 -13.80
N ASP A 7 7.86 -5.24 -13.36
CA ASP A 7 6.67 -5.19 -14.22
C ASP A 7 6.42 -3.79 -14.80
N VAL A 8 7.34 -2.83 -14.62
CA VAL A 8 7.16 -1.45 -15.12
C VAL A 8 7.11 -1.38 -16.64
N VAL A 9 7.80 -2.28 -17.34
CA VAL A 9 7.85 -2.33 -18.81
C VAL A 9 6.63 -3.00 -19.44
N GLU A 10 5.83 -3.71 -18.63
CA GLU A 10 4.68 -4.46 -19.13
C GLU A 10 3.55 -3.53 -19.58
N VAL A 11 3.02 -3.80 -20.76
CA VAL A 11 1.92 -3.04 -21.39
C VAL A 11 0.61 -3.82 -21.32
N TYR A 12 0.67 -5.13 -21.04
CA TYR A 12 -0.47 -6.02 -20.89
C TYR A 12 -0.44 -6.74 -19.55
N CYS A 13 -1.62 -7.02 -19.01
CA CYS A 13 -1.77 -7.76 -17.77
C CYS A 13 -1.43 -9.24 -18.00
N ARG A 14 -0.47 -9.81 -17.27
CA ARG A 14 -0.09 -11.23 -17.39
C ARG A 14 -1.23 -12.22 -17.04
N THR A 15 -2.21 -11.79 -16.24
CA THR A 15 -3.30 -12.68 -15.79
C THR A 15 -4.49 -12.70 -16.73
N CYS A 16 -4.87 -11.55 -17.29
CA CYS A 16 -6.09 -11.42 -18.10
C CYS A 16 -5.87 -10.81 -19.49
N ASN A 17 -4.61 -10.54 -19.85
CA ASN A 17 -4.19 -9.94 -21.11
C ASN A 17 -4.84 -8.57 -21.44
N ALA A 18 -5.43 -7.91 -20.46
CA ALA A 18 -6.02 -6.58 -20.63
C ALA A 18 -4.93 -5.51 -20.84
N PRO A 19 -5.17 -4.50 -21.70
CA PRO A 19 -4.22 -3.42 -21.92
C PRO A 19 -4.06 -2.55 -20.67
N ARG A 20 -2.84 -2.10 -20.42
CA ARG A 20 -2.51 -1.20 -19.31
C ARG A 20 -3.06 0.21 -19.52
N PHE A 21 -3.01 0.71 -20.76
CA PHE A 21 -3.34 2.09 -21.11
C PHE A 21 -4.67 2.18 -21.86
N LYS A 22 -5.40 3.27 -21.62
CA LYS A 22 -6.63 3.60 -22.35
C LYS A 22 -6.30 3.89 -23.81
N PRO A 23 -7.14 3.44 -24.77
CA PRO A 23 -6.90 3.70 -26.18
C PRO A 23 -6.93 5.20 -26.44
N ASN A 24 -5.94 5.69 -27.18
CA ASN A 24 -5.83 7.09 -27.54
C ASN A 24 -6.75 7.39 -28.74
N SER A 25 -8.04 7.61 -28.48
CA SER A 25 -8.99 7.97 -29.53
C SER A 25 -8.89 9.48 -29.83
N GLY A 26 -8.10 9.86 -30.84
CA GLY A 26 -8.16 11.25 -31.33
C GLY A 26 -7.09 11.64 -32.35
N LYS A 27 -7.56 12.05 -33.53
CA LYS A 27 -6.83 12.75 -34.59
C LYS A 27 -6.29 14.09 -34.06
N GLN A 28 -5.10 14.12 -33.46
CA GLN A 28 -4.44 15.38 -33.08
C GLN A 28 -2.94 15.29 -33.36
N CYS A 29 -2.37 16.39 -33.85
CA CYS A 29 -0.98 16.50 -34.32
C CYS A 29 0.09 16.45 -33.19
N ARG A 30 -0.28 16.07 -31.96
CA ARG A 30 0.65 15.98 -30.82
C ARG A 30 0.54 14.62 -30.14
N GLN A 31 1.69 14.02 -29.85
CA GLN A 31 1.84 12.82 -29.03
C GLN A 31 1.17 13.05 -27.66
N LYS A 32 0.08 12.33 -27.38
CA LYS A 32 -0.56 12.35 -26.05
C LYS A 32 0.21 11.40 -25.13
N LYS A 33 0.40 11.79 -23.87
CA LYS A 33 0.89 10.87 -22.83
C LYS A 33 -0.10 9.73 -22.64
N ASP A 34 0.40 8.50 -22.52
CA ASP A 34 -0.42 7.33 -22.24
C ASP A 34 -1.07 7.45 -20.85
N VAL A 35 -2.37 7.16 -20.79
CA VAL A 35 -3.16 7.22 -19.56
C VAL A 35 -3.50 5.80 -19.13
N PRO A 36 -3.00 5.33 -17.98
CA PRO A 36 -3.30 3.98 -17.51
C PRO A 36 -4.79 3.84 -17.11
N TYR A 37 -5.35 2.64 -17.25
CA TYR A 37 -6.70 2.33 -16.75
C TYR A 37 -6.80 2.45 -15.23
N SER A 38 -5.78 1.94 -14.53
CA SER A 38 -5.65 2.01 -13.08
C SER A 38 -4.25 2.45 -12.70
N HIS A 39 -4.16 3.36 -11.73
CA HIS A 39 -2.90 3.81 -11.15
C HIS A 39 -2.96 3.58 -9.64
N LEU A 40 -1.93 2.95 -9.08
CA LEU A 40 -1.80 2.78 -7.65
C LEU A 40 -0.68 3.69 -7.16
N PHE A 41 -1.04 4.58 -6.22
CA PHE A 41 -0.08 5.42 -5.56
C PHE A 41 0.54 4.64 -4.40
N TYR A 42 1.85 4.41 -4.46
CA TYR A 42 2.59 3.87 -3.32
C TYR A 42 2.85 4.98 -2.31
N LEU A 43 2.25 4.87 -1.12
CA LEU A 43 2.57 5.76 -0.01
C LEU A 43 3.75 5.17 0.78
N PRO A 44 4.92 5.82 0.85
CA PRO A 44 6.06 5.29 1.57
C PRO A 44 5.72 5.11 3.06
N ILE A 45 5.73 3.86 3.51
CA ILE A 45 5.27 3.50 4.86
C ILE A 45 6.27 3.90 5.94
N ILE A 46 7.58 3.83 5.63
CA ILE A 46 8.68 4.13 6.55
C ILE A 46 8.55 5.53 7.18
N PRO A 47 8.44 6.63 6.40
CA PRO A 47 8.30 7.97 6.99
C PRO A 47 6.97 8.17 7.73
N ARG A 48 5.95 7.36 7.44
CA ARG A 48 4.69 7.37 8.19
C ARG A 48 4.86 6.69 9.54
N LEU A 49 5.52 5.55 9.58
CA LEU A 49 5.85 4.84 10.82
C LEU A 49 6.74 5.70 11.72
N GLN A 50 7.80 6.32 11.18
CA GLN A 50 8.65 7.23 11.95
C GLN A 50 7.86 8.31 12.69
N ARG A 51 6.88 8.94 12.00
CA ARG A 51 5.99 9.93 12.62
C ARG A 51 5.10 9.34 13.71
N LEU A 52 4.55 8.15 13.50
CA LEU A 52 3.73 7.45 14.51
C LEU A 52 4.54 7.11 15.77
N TYR A 53 5.82 6.76 15.61
CA TYR A 53 6.72 6.48 16.74
C TYR A 53 7.25 7.75 17.42
N ALA A 54 7.31 8.89 16.72
CA ALA A 54 7.74 10.16 17.29
C ALA A 54 6.62 10.89 18.07
N SER A 55 5.35 10.65 17.74
CA SER A 55 4.22 11.30 18.41
C SER A 55 3.89 10.65 19.75
N MET A 56 3.87 11.44 20.82
CA MET A 56 3.53 10.96 22.18
C MET A 56 2.12 10.37 22.28
N SER A 57 1.17 10.85 21.47
CA SER A 57 -0.21 10.34 21.50
C SER A 57 -0.33 8.94 20.91
N SER A 58 0.55 8.55 20.00
CA SER A 58 0.49 7.25 19.31
C SER A 58 1.58 6.28 19.75
N VAL A 59 2.70 6.76 20.30
CA VAL A 59 3.87 5.92 20.63
C VAL A 59 3.54 4.79 21.60
N GLY A 60 2.65 5.03 22.58
CA GLY A 60 2.23 3.99 23.53
C GLY A 60 1.52 2.82 22.84
N HIS A 61 0.59 3.11 21.94
CA HIS A 61 -0.07 2.07 21.14
C HIS A 61 0.91 1.33 20.23
N MET A 62 1.86 2.05 19.63
CA MET A 62 2.87 1.44 18.74
C MET A 62 3.81 0.48 19.49
N ARG A 63 4.20 0.80 20.73
CA ARG A 63 5.10 -0.03 21.56
C ARG A 63 4.40 -1.07 22.42
N TRP A 64 3.07 -1.03 22.49
CA TRP A 64 2.26 -1.91 23.33
C TRP A 64 2.59 -3.40 23.15
N HIS A 65 2.83 -3.83 21.92
CA HIS A 65 3.18 -5.23 21.60
C HIS A 65 4.41 -5.74 22.37
N LYS A 66 5.32 -4.86 22.77
CA LYS A 66 6.56 -5.18 23.50
C LYS A 66 6.49 -4.83 24.98
N GLU A 67 5.84 -3.72 25.32
CA GLU A 67 5.82 -3.17 26.69
C GLU A 67 4.66 -3.70 27.53
N LYS A 68 3.70 -4.43 26.95
CA LYS A 68 2.57 -4.95 27.72
C LYS A 68 3.03 -5.95 28.77
N ILE A 69 2.53 -5.76 29.99
CA ILE A 69 2.58 -6.77 31.04
C ILE A 69 1.28 -7.55 30.92
N THR A 70 1.36 -8.78 30.41
CA THR A 70 0.22 -9.69 30.39
C THR A 70 -0.17 -10.04 31.83
N LYS A 71 -1.31 -9.52 32.30
CA LYS A 71 -1.92 -10.01 33.53
C LYS A 71 -2.48 -11.40 33.23
N SER A 72 -2.01 -12.41 33.96
CA SER A 72 -2.14 -13.85 33.63
C SER A 72 -3.55 -14.45 33.63
N CYS A 73 -4.61 -13.65 33.60
CA CYS A 73 -6.01 -14.13 33.61
C CYS A 73 -7.01 -13.23 32.86
N VAL A 74 -6.58 -12.16 32.18
CA VAL A 74 -7.52 -11.26 31.48
C VAL A 74 -7.03 -10.96 30.06
N LEU A 75 -7.89 -11.28 29.10
CA LEU A 75 -7.71 -10.98 27.68
C LEU A 75 -7.65 -9.45 27.48
N SER A 76 -6.44 -8.93 27.31
CA SER A 76 -6.18 -7.48 27.31
C SER A 76 -6.26 -6.88 25.90
N HIS A 77 -6.23 -7.73 24.86
CA HIS A 77 -6.33 -7.32 23.46
C HIS A 77 -6.86 -8.47 22.59
N PRO A 78 -7.65 -8.21 21.54
CA PRO A 78 -8.16 -9.25 20.64
C PRO A 78 -7.06 -10.14 20.01
N SER A 79 -5.85 -9.61 19.81
CA SER A 79 -4.69 -10.38 19.33
C SER A 79 -4.15 -11.41 20.33
N ASP A 80 -4.59 -11.37 21.59
CA ASP A 80 -4.23 -12.36 22.61
C ASP A 80 -5.23 -13.53 22.66
N ALA A 81 -6.30 -13.46 21.86
CA ALA A 81 -7.23 -14.57 21.70
C ALA A 81 -6.61 -15.63 20.79
N GLU A 82 -6.96 -16.88 21.05
CA GLU A 82 -6.67 -17.98 20.14
C GLU A 82 -7.34 -17.74 18.79
N ALA A 83 -6.63 -18.06 17.71
CA ALA A 83 -7.05 -17.79 16.33
C ALA A 83 -7.97 -18.88 15.77
#